data_AF-A0A497RZI4-F1
#
_entry.id   AF-A0A497RZI4-F1
#
_cell.length_a   1.000
_cell.length_b   1.000
_cell.length_c   1.000
_cell.angle_alpha   90.00
_cell.angle_beta   90.00
_cell.angle_gamma   90.00
#
_symmetry.space_group_name_H-M   'P 1'
#
loop_
_entity.id
_entity.type
_entity.pdbx_description
1 polymer ?
#
loop_
_entity_poly.entity_id
_entity_poly.type
_entity_poly.pdbx_seq_one_letter_code
_entity_poly.pdbx_strand_id
1 'polypeptide(L)'
;MAVDITVYPNFSPRIIVVDYPQTEVTIQELIDAIRDWEDSDIGMSYPYLIDAAGKEDLGGGVTVGLTATLQNAQVRFAARPTPLSTGTITTADSEGKKLIDSTADFVTDGIYSGCTFFNNTTTAMETVIVVDSKTQLTGFPLQSGTRQDWQVGDNYSVYPNTLCKITGGNLVAVDNIGNPIDAVLPSPNVLLNSTSSSSATLQELSAIQYSSFGGGVTVDVINGTSGTAFPIGTIETPVNNLTDAMIIANSRGFDKIYINGDLTIDTSGNYAGMVFVGESMTKSTLTISSGANVTNCEFYEATITGTLDGNSKLKNCKILDLDYIYGVIEECMLGPGTITLGGNEEAHFLDCWSGVAGLGTPIIDCGGSGQDLALRNYNGGIKIINKTGSDKISIDLNSGDVILDSTVTNGNISIRGIGTLTDNSGAGATVTVSALINNETIADQVWDETASDHETIGSTGKKLKDARDDAEISAVK
;
A
#
# COMPACT_ATOMS: atom_id res chain seq x y z
N MET A 1 -25.87 -26.40 29.21
CA MET A 1 -26.46 -26.35 30.56
C MET A 1 -26.46 -24.89 30.93
N ALA A 2 -27.57 -24.32 31.43
CA ALA A 2 -27.59 -22.91 31.80
C ALA A 2 -26.53 -22.64 32.88
N VAL A 3 -25.87 -21.49 32.81
CA VAL A 3 -24.97 -21.06 33.88
C VAL A 3 -25.82 -20.54 35.04
N ASP A 4 -25.57 -21.00 36.26
CA ASP A 4 -26.33 -20.54 37.42
C ASP A 4 -25.56 -19.40 38.06
N ILE A 5 -26.23 -18.26 38.25
CA ILE A 5 -25.62 -17.07 38.85
C ILE A 5 -26.42 -16.56 40.05
N THR A 6 -25.69 -16.03 41.02
CA THR A 6 -26.24 -15.25 42.12
C THR A 6 -25.74 -13.81 42.04
N VAL A 7 -26.65 -12.85 41.90
CA VAL A 7 -26.32 -11.42 41.84
C VAL A 7 -26.54 -10.75 43.20
N TYR A 8 -25.56 -9.96 43.63
CA TYR A 8 -25.63 -9.11 44.82
C TYR A 8 -25.73 -7.63 44.40
N PRO A 9 -26.96 -7.13 44.18
CA PRO A 9 -27.18 -5.82 43.56
C PRO A 9 -26.94 -4.62 44.50
N ASN A 10 -26.81 -4.86 45.81
CA ASN A 10 -26.60 -3.83 46.82
C ASN A 10 -25.14 -3.35 46.95
N PHE A 11 -24.19 -4.00 46.27
CA PHE A 11 -22.80 -3.55 46.22
C PHE A 11 -22.57 -2.57 45.06
N SER A 12 -21.51 -1.76 45.16
CA SER A 12 -21.04 -0.89 44.08
C SER A 12 -19.51 -0.97 43.98
N PRO A 13 -18.93 -1.61 42.94
CA PRO A 13 -19.61 -2.34 41.86
C PRO A 13 -20.46 -3.53 42.37
N ARG A 14 -21.53 -3.86 41.64
CA ARG A 14 -22.39 -5.02 41.93
C ARG A 14 -21.63 -6.31 41.66
N ILE A 15 -21.92 -7.36 42.44
CA ILE A 15 -21.16 -8.61 42.34
C ILE A 15 -22.04 -9.70 41.74
N ILE A 16 -21.59 -10.28 40.65
CA ILE A 16 -22.21 -11.42 39.97
C ILE A 16 -21.37 -12.65 40.31
N VAL A 17 -21.97 -13.63 40.98
CA VAL A 17 -21.30 -14.88 41.37
C VAL A 17 -21.74 -16.00 40.44
N VAL A 18 -20.79 -16.62 39.75
CA VAL A 18 -21.00 -17.90 39.05
C VAL A 18 -20.97 -19.01 40.09
N ASP A 19 -22.07 -19.74 40.22
CA ASP A 19 -22.31 -20.63 41.35
C ASP A 19 -21.51 -21.95 41.24
N TYR A 20 -21.25 -22.56 42.41
CA TYR A 20 -20.64 -23.90 42.47
C TYR A 20 -21.63 -24.93 41.89
N PRO A 21 -21.20 -25.93 41.09
CA PRO A 21 -19.82 -26.38 40.87
C PRO A 21 -19.11 -25.82 39.63
N GLN A 22 -19.62 -24.78 38.99
CA GLN A 22 -19.15 -24.36 37.67
C GLN A 22 -17.70 -23.86 37.70
N THR A 23 -16.91 -24.32 36.72
CA THR A 23 -15.48 -23.97 36.55
C THR A 23 -15.20 -23.35 35.18
N GLU A 24 -16.20 -23.23 34.32
CA GLU A 24 -16.10 -22.58 33.03
C GLU A 24 -17.43 -21.92 32.69
N VAL A 25 -17.37 -20.72 32.14
CA VAL A 25 -18.53 -20.00 31.59
C VAL A 25 -18.12 -19.32 30.29
N THR A 26 -18.94 -19.47 29.25
CA THR A 26 -18.76 -18.68 28.02
C THR A 26 -19.38 -17.29 28.17
N ILE A 27 -18.89 -16.28 27.45
CA ILE A 27 -19.49 -14.94 27.48
C ILE A 27 -20.97 -14.98 27.10
N GLN A 28 -21.36 -15.85 26.15
CA GLN A 28 -22.76 -16.03 25.77
C GLN A 28 -23.60 -16.55 26.95
N GLU A 29 -23.16 -17.61 27.63
CA GLU A 29 -23.87 -18.15 28.79
C GLU A 29 -23.97 -17.12 29.92
N LEU A 30 -22.89 -16.35 30.15
CA LEU A 30 -22.88 -15.29 31.15
C LEU A 30 -23.88 -14.17 30.81
N ILE A 31 -23.96 -13.75 29.54
CA ILE A 31 -24.96 -12.78 29.10
C ILE A 31 -26.36 -13.33 29.32
N ASP A 32 -26.62 -14.56 28.87
CA ASP A 32 -27.95 -15.16 28.95
C ASP A 32 -28.41 -15.25 30.42
N ALA A 33 -27.56 -15.70 31.34
CA ALA A 33 -27.91 -15.79 32.75
C ALA A 33 -28.09 -14.42 33.43
N ILE A 34 -27.30 -13.41 33.06
CA ILE A 34 -27.49 -12.05 33.59
C ILE A 34 -28.81 -11.46 33.08
N ARG A 35 -29.15 -11.68 31.80
CA ARG A 35 -30.44 -11.23 31.25
C ARG A 35 -31.63 -11.93 31.89
N ASP A 36 -31.51 -13.24 32.13
CA ASP A 36 -32.53 -14.00 32.86
C ASP A 36 -32.72 -13.46 34.29
N TRP A 37 -31.63 -13.06 34.97
CA TRP A 37 -31.73 -12.42 36.28
C TRP A 37 -32.37 -11.03 36.21
N GLU A 38 -32.02 -10.22 35.21
CA GLU A 38 -32.60 -8.88 34.99
C GLU A 38 -34.11 -8.93 34.72
N ASP A 39 -34.62 -9.99 34.07
CA ASP A 39 -36.05 -10.21 33.82
C ASP A 39 -36.81 -10.73 35.05
N SER A 40 -36.11 -11.07 36.14
CA SER A 40 -36.76 -11.49 37.38
C SER A 40 -37.42 -10.33 38.13
N ASP A 41 -38.43 -10.63 38.96
CA ASP A 41 -39.12 -9.64 39.80
C ASP A 41 -38.16 -8.77 40.64
N ILE A 42 -37.04 -9.35 41.06
CA ILE A 42 -35.99 -8.64 41.80
C ILE A 42 -35.11 -7.82 40.85
N GLY A 43 -34.67 -8.42 39.74
CA GLY A 43 -33.77 -7.80 38.76
C GLY A 43 -34.34 -6.53 38.13
N MET A 44 -35.65 -6.51 37.83
CA MET A 44 -36.35 -5.35 37.27
C MET A 44 -36.28 -4.10 38.15
N SER A 45 -36.02 -4.25 39.45
CA SER A 45 -35.91 -3.15 40.40
C SER A 45 -34.53 -2.46 40.39
N TYR A 46 -33.55 -3.02 39.69
CA TYR A 46 -32.18 -2.50 39.63
C TYR A 46 -31.80 -2.08 38.21
N PRO A 47 -30.83 -1.15 38.05
CA PRO A 47 -30.28 -0.85 36.73
C PRO A 47 -29.63 -2.09 36.12
N TYR A 48 -29.67 -2.17 34.80
CA TYR A 48 -29.06 -3.26 34.05
C TYR A 48 -27.54 -3.38 34.33
N LEU A 49 -27.01 -4.57 34.09
CA LEU A 49 -25.70 -5.06 34.53
C LEU A 49 -24.77 -5.38 33.39
N ILE A 50 -25.29 -5.61 32.18
CA ILE A 50 -24.47 -6.03 31.05
C ILE A 50 -24.95 -5.40 29.73
N ASP A 51 -24.00 -5.00 28.90
CA ASP A 51 -24.18 -4.72 27.48
C ASP A 51 -23.42 -5.76 26.68
N ALA A 52 -23.92 -6.12 25.50
CA ALA A 52 -23.24 -7.03 24.60
C ALA A 52 -23.28 -6.48 23.16
N ALA A 53 -22.13 -6.53 22.49
CA ALA A 53 -21.96 -6.20 21.07
C ALA A 53 -21.11 -7.28 20.39
N GLY A 54 -21.17 -7.41 19.07
CA GLY A 54 -20.47 -8.46 18.34
C GLY A 54 -21.37 -9.25 17.38
N LYS A 55 -20.79 -10.27 16.75
CA LYS A 55 -21.40 -11.10 15.69
C LYS A 55 -21.71 -10.35 14.39
N GLU A 56 -21.15 -9.17 14.18
CA GLU A 56 -21.19 -8.52 12.88
C GLU A 56 -20.42 -9.39 11.86
N ASP A 57 -20.99 -9.57 10.67
CA ASP A 57 -20.36 -10.28 9.57
C ASP A 57 -19.21 -9.42 9.01
N LEU A 58 -18.01 -10.00 8.98
CA LEU A 58 -16.80 -9.38 8.45
C LEU A 58 -16.51 -9.81 7.01
N GLY A 59 -17.39 -10.63 6.40
CA GLY A 59 -17.19 -11.23 5.10
C GLY A 59 -16.33 -12.50 5.16
N GLY A 60 -16.43 -13.34 4.13
CA GLY A 60 -15.64 -14.59 4.05
C GLY A 60 -16.02 -15.65 5.10
N GLY A 61 -17.19 -15.54 5.73
CA GLY A 61 -17.65 -16.46 6.78
C GLY A 61 -17.06 -16.20 8.16
N VAL A 62 -16.45 -15.03 8.38
CA VAL A 62 -15.85 -14.62 9.67
C VAL A 62 -16.76 -13.59 10.35
N THR A 63 -17.01 -13.74 11.65
CA THR A 63 -17.81 -12.81 12.45
C THR A 63 -16.99 -12.21 13.59
N VAL A 64 -17.32 -10.99 14.02
CA VAL A 64 -16.72 -10.36 15.22
C VAL A 64 -17.01 -11.21 16.47
N GLY A 65 -16.01 -11.40 17.34
CA GLY A 65 -16.17 -12.06 18.63
C GLY A 65 -17.08 -11.28 19.59
N LEU A 66 -17.87 -11.98 20.40
CA LEU A 66 -18.79 -11.36 21.35
C LEU A 66 -18.02 -10.54 22.40
N THR A 67 -18.39 -9.28 22.59
CA THR A 67 -17.84 -8.42 23.64
C THR A 67 -18.94 -8.07 24.63
N ALA A 68 -18.75 -8.47 25.89
CA ALA A 68 -19.63 -8.14 27.00
C ALA A 68 -19.00 -7.02 27.85
N THR A 69 -19.78 -5.98 28.11
CA THR A 69 -19.43 -4.86 28.98
C THR A 69 -20.31 -4.89 30.23
N LEU A 70 -19.72 -5.15 31.39
CA LEU A 70 -20.41 -5.09 32.69
C LEU A 70 -20.57 -3.63 33.13
N GLN A 71 -21.77 -3.26 33.55
CA GLN A 71 -22.15 -1.91 33.95
C GLN A 71 -22.20 -1.79 35.46
N ASN A 72 -21.25 -1.05 36.03
CA ASN A 72 -21.01 -0.95 37.48
C ASN A 72 -21.09 -2.32 38.18
N ALA A 73 -20.50 -3.35 37.56
CA ALA A 73 -20.57 -4.73 38.03
C ALA A 73 -19.27 -5.49 37.76
N GLN A 74 -19.01 -6.50 38.58
CA GLN A 74 -17.87 -7.42 38.45
C GLN A 74 -18.35 -8.87 38.59
N VAL A 75 -17.70 -9.77 37.87
CA VAL A 75 -17.98 -11.22 37.92
C VAL A 75 -16.95 -11.93 38.79
N ARG A 76 -17.39 -12.91 39.56
CA ARG A 76 -16.53 -13.83 40.31
C ARG A 76 -17.09 -15.23 40.27
N PHE A 77 -16.24 -16.24 40.42
CA PHE A 77 -16.69 -17.59 40.69
C PHE A 77 -16.90 -17.79 42.19
N ALA A 78 -17.83 -18.64 42.59
CA ALA A 78 -18.03 -19.01 43.98
C ALA A 78 -16.72 -19.54 44.60
N ALA A 79 -16.42 -19.13 45.84
CA ALA A 79 -15.22 -19.60 46.54
C ALA A 79 -15.23 -21.14 46.68
N ARG A 80 -14.05 -21.74 46.87
CA ARG A 80 -13.91 -23.17 47.19
C ARG A 80 -13.47 -23.36 48.64
N PRO A 81 -14.37 -23.16 49.63
CA PRO A 81 -14.00 -23.12 51.04
C PRO A 81 -13.87 -24.50 51.69
N THR A 82 -14.27 -25.58 51.02
CA THR A 82 -14.20 -26.92 51.58
C THR A 82 -12.81 -27.51 51.37
N PRO A 83 -12.09 -27.94 52.44
CA PRO A 83 -10.82 -28.62 52.29
C PRO A 83 -11.02 -29.98 51.61
N LEU A 84 -10.09 -30.36 50.75
CA LEU A 84 -10.02 -31.69 50.13
C LEU A 84 -9.61 -32.76 51.15
N SER A 85 -8.72 -32.40 52.07
CA SER A 85 -8.23 -33.30 53.11
C SER A 85 -7.93 -32.52 54.39
N THR A 86 -8.16 -33.15 55.52
CA THR A 86 -7.84 -32.61 56.85
C THR A 86 -7.32 -33.74 57.72
N GLY A 87 -6.30 -33.48 58.53
CA GLY A 87 -5.74 -34.51 59.39
C GLY A 87 -4.74 -33.95 60.37
N THR A 88 -3.89 -34.83 60.89
CA THR A 88 -2.86 -34.51 61.87
C THR A 88 -1.53 -35.07 61.42
N ILE A 89 -0.47 -34.27 61.48
CA ILE A 89 0.87 -34.69 61.11
C ILE A 89 1.34 -35.85 61.99
N THR A 90 1.78 -36.94 61.37
CA THR A 90 2.31 -38.11 62.09
C THR A 90 3.84 -38.13 62.11
N THR A 91 4.50 -37.38 61.22
CA THR A 91 5.96 -37.30 61.14
C THR A 91 6.39 -35.85 60.97
N ALA A 92 7.24 -35.35 61.88
CA ALA A 92 7.75 -33.99 61.83
C ALA A 92 8.68 -33.74 60.64
N ASP A 93 8.72 -32.50 60.17
CA ASP A 93 9.65 -32.01 59.16
C ASP A 93 10.15 -30.62 59.55
N SER A 94 11.42 -30.51 59.93
CA SER A 94 12.04 -29.27 60.40
C SER A 94 12.22 -28.22 59.31
N GLU A 95 12.11 -28.61 58.04
CA GLU A 95 12.20 -27.69 56.89
C GLU A 95 10.82 -27.12 56.50
N GLY A 96 9.72 -27.63 57.06
CA GLY A 96 8.36 -27.19 56.76
C GLY A 96 7.91 -27.44 55.33
N LYS A 97 8.59 -28.34 54.59
CA LYS A 97 8.34 -28.65 53.19
C LYS A 97 7.48 -29.89 53.00
N LYS A 98 7.57 -30.85 53.92
CA LYS A 98 6.93 -32.15 53.80
C LYS A 98 5.80 -32.32 54.81
N LEU A 99 4.60 -32.49 54.27
CA LEU A 99 3.43 -32.87 55.06
C LEU A 99 3.34 -34.40 55.02
N ILE A 100 3.49 -35.04 56.19
CA ILE A 100 3.44 -36.51 56.32
C ILE A 100 2.37 -36.91 57.33
N ASP A 101 1.35 -37.61 56.85
CA ASP A 101 0.28 -38.20 57.64
C ASP A 101 0.06 -39.65 57.20
N SER A 102 0.51 -40.58 58.03
CA SER A 102 0.41 -42.02 57.77
C SER A 102 -1.02 -42.57 57.77
N THR A 103 -2.00 -41.77 58.19
CA THR A 103 -3.42 -42.14 58.19
C THR A 103 -4.20 -41.56 57.02
N ALA A 104 -3.62 -40.64 56.25
CA ALA A 104 -4.25 -40.01 55.10
C ALA A 104 -4.14 -40.83 53.81
N ASP A 105 -5.02 -40.55 52.84
CA ASP A 105 -4.90 -41.01 51.45
C ASP A 105 -5.06 -39.82 50.49
N PHE A 106 -4.03 -38.96 50.43
CA PHE A 106 -3.97 -37.74 49.63
C PHE A 106 -4.24 -37.94 48.14
N VAL A 107 -3.97 -39.15 47.62
CA VAL A 107 -4.25 -39.50 46.24
C VAL A 107 -5.75 -39.69 46.04
N THR A 108 -6.42 -40.41 46.96
CA THR A 108 -7.86 -40.64 46.91
C THR A 108 -8.66 -39.40 47.28
N ASP A 109 -8.12 -38.54 48.14
CA ASP A 109 -8.67 -37.22 48.51
C ASP A 109 -8.59 -36.20 47.36
N GLY A 110 -7.96 -36.55 46.23
CA GLY A 110 -7.93 -35.72 45.03
C GLY A 110 -7.00 -34.51 45.12
N ILE A 111 -5.95 -34.57 45.96
CA ILE A 111 -4.95 -33.51 46.07
C ILE A 111 -4.08 -33.51 44.81
N TYR A 112 -3.74 -32.31 44.32
CA TYR A 112 -2.88 -32.12 43.15
C TYR A 112 -1.85 -30.99 43.38
N SER A 113 -0.85 -30.95 42.50
CA SER A 113 0.15 -29.85 42.49
C SER A 113 -0.55 -28.51 42.24
N GLY A 114 -0.32 -27.55 43.13
CA GLY A 114 -1.00 -26.25 43.14
C GLY A 114 -2.07 -26.12 44.23
N CYS A 115 -2.50 -27.18 44.90
CA CYS A 115 -3.32 -27.08 46.12
C CYS A 115 -2.59 -26.31 47.22
N THR A 116 -3.31 -25.68 48.14
CA THR A 116 -2.72 -25.00 49.31
C THR A 116 -2.89 -25.87 50.53
N PHE A 117 -1.79 -26.26 51.20
CA PHE A 117 -1.88 -26.84 52.54
C PHE A 117 -1.67 -25.77 53.60
N PHE A 118 -2.48 -25.85 54.66
CA PHE A 118 -2.54 -24.91 55.77
C PHE A 118 -2.26 -25.68 57.06
N ASN A 119 -1.30 -25.21 57.86
CA ASN A 119 -1.08 -25.68 59.22
C ASN A 119 -2.05 -24.94 60.16
N ASN A 120 -3.11 -25.62 60.57
CA ASN A 120 -4.14 -25.06 61.46
C ASN A 120 -3.59 -24.73 62.86
N THR A 121 -2.51 -25.39 63.28
CA THR A 121 -1.90 -25.17 64.60
C THR A 121 -1.05 -23.90 64.61
N THR A 122 -0.28 -23.64 63.55
CA THR A 122 0.66 -22.51 63.49
C THR A 122 0.15 -21.34 62.66
N THR A 123 -0.94 -21.53 61.91
CA THR A 123 -1.49 -20.61 60.89
C THR A 123 -0.57 -20.35 59.69
N ALA A 124 0.51 -21.12 59.56
CA ALA A 124 1.38 -21.08 58.40
C ALA A 124 0.73 -21.81 57.21
N MET A 125 1.03 -21.37 55.99
CA MET A 125 0.45 -21.98 54.79
C MET A 125 1.44 -21.99 53.64
N GLU A 126 1.26 -22.92 52.72
CA GLU A 126 2.05 -22.96 51.50
C GLU A 126 1.40 -23.82 50.40
N THR A 127 2.00 -23.81 49.21
CA THR A 127 1.53 -24.53 48.02
C THR A 127 2.16 -25.91 47.89
N VAL A 128 1.35 -26.91 47.54
CA VAL A 128 1.76 -28.26 47.14
C VAL A 128 2.49 -28.18 45.80
N ILE A 129 3.71 -28.70 45.73
CA ILE A 129 4.47 -28.85 44.47
C ILE A 129 4.30 -30.27 43.94
N VAL A 130 4.36 -31.28 44.81
CA VAL A 130 4.30 -32.70 44.43
C VAL A 130 3.47 -33.50 45.43
N VAL A 131 2.65 -34.42 44.92
CA VAL A 131 2.00 -35.48 45.71
C VAL A 131 2.94 -36.69 45.65
N ASP A 132 3.75 -36.91 46.68
CA ASP A 132 4.80 -37.94 46.67
C ASP A 132 4.23 -39.35 46.83
N SER A 133 3.19 -39.49 47.65
CA SER A 133 2.51 -40.76 47.89
C SER A 133 1.13 -40.52 48.51
N LYS A 134 0.41 -41.60 48.86
CA LYS A 134 -0.87 -41.53 49.58
C LYS A 134 -0.77 -40.78 50.91
N THR A 135 0.38 -40.79 51.57
CA THR A 135 0.54 -40.26 52.93
C THR A 135 1.52 -39.08 53.01
N GLN A 136 2.01 -38.59 51.87
CA GLN A 136 3.03 -37.54 51.83
C GLN A 136 2.82 -36.54 50.69
N LEU A 137 2.92 -35.26 51.03
CA LEU A 137 2.98 -34.13 50.11
C LEU A 137 4.29 -33.36 50.29
N THR A 138 4.84 -32.82 49.20
CA THR A 138 5.96 -31.88 49.23
C THR A 138 5.52 -30.53 48.66
N GLY A 139 5.80 -29.45 49.38
CA GLY A 139 5.57 -28.06 48.97
C GLY A 139 6.80 -27.18 49.16
N PHE A 140 6.61 -25.87 49.01
CA PHE A 140 7.60 -24.90 49.50
C PHE A 140 7.63 -24.89 51.04
N PRO A 141 8.67 -24.34 51.68
CA PRO A 141 8.70 -24.17 53.13
C PRO A 141 7.54 -23.30 53.60
N LEU A 142 6.79 -23.76 54.60
CA LEU A 142 5.72 -23.02 55.25
C LEU A 142 6.09 -21.54 55.47
N GLN A 143 5.24 -20.64 55.01
CA GLN A 143 5.40 -19.20 55.20
C GLN A 143 4.35 -18.65 56.17
N SER A 144 4.70 -17.55 56.83
CA SER A 144 3.87 -16.90 57.87
C SER A 144 3.64 -17.78 59.11
N GLY A 145 2.72 -17.37 59.98
CA GLY A 145 2.34 -18.07 61.20
C GLY A 145 3.34 -17.95 62.35
N THR A 146 3.09 -18.69 63.43
CA THR A 146 3.95 -18.69 64.63
C THR A 146 5.18 -19.57 64.48
N ARG A 147 5.17 -20.51 63.51
CA ARG A 147 6.23 -21.49 63.28
C ARG A 147 6.16 -22.03 61.85
N GLN A 148 7.32 -22.33 61.27
CA GLN A 148 7.52 -22.69 59.86
C GLN A 148 8.03 -24.14 59.66
N ASP A 149 7.85 -25.01 60.65
CA ASP A 149 8.12 -26.44 60.58
C ASP A 149 6.80 -27.23 60.71
N TRP A 150 6.86 -28.53 60.40
CA TRP A 150 5.80 -29.47 60.75
C TRP A 150 6.21 -30.24 62.00
N GLN A 151 5.34 -30.28 63.01
CA GLN A 151 5.53 -31.09 64.20
C GLN A 151 4.48 -32.19 64.30
N VAL A 152 4.85 -33.32 64.89
CA VAL A 152 3.89 -34.40 65.15
C VAL A 152 2.77 -33.86 66.05
N GLY A 153 1.53 -34.04 65.63
CA GLY A 153 0.36 -33.49 66.32
C GLY A 153 -0.14 -32.15 65.77
N ASP A 154 0.56 -31.52 64.82
CA ASP A 154 0.03 -30.34 64.12
C ASP A 154 -1.20 -30.74 63.28
N ASN A 155 -2.27 -29.95 63.34
CA ASN A 155 -3.45 -30.15 62.50
C ASN A 155 -3.26 -29.45 61.16
N TYR A 156 -3.72 -30.06 60.08
CA TYR A 156 -3.64 -29.46 58.74
C TYR A 156 -4.97 -29.51 57.99
N SER A 157 -5.08 -28.63 56.99
CA SER A 157 -6.15 -28.66 55.99
C SER A 157 -5.57 -28.36 54.62
N VAL A 158 -5.97 -29.11 53.60
CA VAL A 158 -5.54 -28.89 52.22
C VAL A 158 -6.72 -28.40 51.39
N TYR A 159 -6.60 -27.23 50.80
CA TYR A 159 -7.62 -26.60 49.98
C TYR A 159 -7.30 -26.74 48.48
N PRO A 160 -8.33 -26.88 47.62
CA PRO A 160 -8.13 -26.86 46.18
C PRO A 160 -7.75 -25.45 45.72
N ASN A 161 -7.02 -25.31 44.62
CA ASN A 161 -6.91 -24.05 43.88
C ASN A 161 -7.47 -24.29 42.48
N THR A 162 -8.79 -24.12 42.34
CA THR A 162 -9.48 -24.47 41.10
C THR A 162 -9.29 -23.39 40.04
N LEU A 163 -8.76 -23.78 38.88
CA LEU A 163 -8.73 -22.92 37.70
C LEU A 163 -10.13 -22.80 37.11
N CYS A 164 -10.69 -21.59 37.15
CA CYS A 164 -11.94 -21.24 36.50
C CYS A 164 -11.68 -20.45 35.21
N LYS A 165 -12.50 -20.66 34.18
CA LYS A 165 -12.30 -20.05 32.85
C LYS A 165 -13.48 -19.20 32.42
N ILE A 166 -13.19 -18.06 31.81
CA ILE A 166 -14.16 -17.27 31.05
C ILE A 166 -13.70 -17.28 29.59
N THR A 167 -14.53 -17.84 28.70
CA THR A 167 -14.18 -18.10 27.30
C THR A 167 -15.24 -17.58 26.33
N GLY A 168 -14.98 -17.64 25.02
CA GLY A 168 -16.00 -17.33 23.99
C GLY A 168 -16.22 -15.85 23.67
N GLY A 169 -15.35 -14.95 24.15
CA GLY A 169 -15.43 -13.53 23.83
C GLY A 169 -14.56 -12.66 24.73
N ASN A 170 -14.79 -11.34 24.66
CA ASN A 170 -14.18 -10.34 25.52
C ASN A 170 -15.10 -9.99 26.69
N LEU A 171 -14.53 -9.84 27.88
CA LEU A 171 -15.23 -9.33 29.06
C LEU A 171 -14.52 -8.05 29.54
N VAL A 172 -15.26 -6.95 29.57
CA VAL A 172 -14.81 -5.65 30.09
C VAL A 172 -15.82 -5.14 31.11
N ALA A 173 -15.43 -4.21 31.97
CA ALA A 173 -16.32 -3.62 32.95
C ALA A 173 -16.05 -2.13 33.11
N VAL A 174 -17.10 -1.38 33.45
CA VAL A 174 -17.04 0.04 33.76
C VAL A 174 -17.70 0.32 35.11
N ASP A 175 -17.26 1.36 35.81
CA ASP A 175 -17.90 1.84 37.05
C ASP A 175 -19.19 2.62 36.78
N ASN A 176 -19.83 3.13 37.83
CA ASN A 176 -21.07 3.92 37.75
C ASN A 176 -20.93 5.27 36.99
N ILE A 177 -19.71 5.68 36.64
CA ILE A 177 -19.41 6.93 35.92
C ILE A 177 -18.84 6.63 34.52
N GLY A 178 -18.65 5.34 34.19
CA GLY A 178 -18.14 4.88 32.89
C GLY A 178 -16.63 4.70 32.82
N ASN A 179 -15.89 4.79 33.95
CA ASN A 179 -14.45 4.51 33.93
C ASN A 179 -14.20 3.00 33.88
N PRO A 180 -13.19 2.53 33.13
CA PRO A 180 -12.83 1.11 33.11
C PRO A 180 -12.43 0.61 34.50
N ILE A 181 -12.94 -0.58 34.87
CA ILE A 181 -12.57 -1.31 36.08
C ILE A 181 -12.24 -2.76 35.72
N ASP A 182 -11.58 -3.48 36.64
CA ASP A 182 -11.36 -4.92 36.47
C ASP A 182 -12.70 -5.65 36.41
N ALA A 183 -12.96 -6.39 35.33
CA ALA A 183 -14.23 -7.10 35.17
C ALA A 183 -14.40 -8.29 36.11
N VAL A 184 -13.30 -8.73 36.73
CA VAL A 184 -13.24 -9.93 37.55
C VAL A 184 -12.85 -9.57 38.97
N LEU A 185 -13.62 -10.06 39.94
CA LEU A 185 -13.26 -10.02 41.35
C LEU A 185 -12.72 -11.38 41.81
N PRO A 186 -11.51 -11.46 42.41
CA PRO A 186 -10.94 -12.73 42.85
C PRO A 186 -11.71 -13.33 44.04
N SER A 187 -11.64 -14.66 44.16
CA SER A 187 -12.28 -15.43 45.23
C SER A 187 -11.29 -16.39 45.88
N PRO A 188 -11.44 -16.70 47.18
CA PRO A 188 -10.58 -17.69 47.83
C PRO A 188 -10.59 -19.02 47.08
N ASN A 189 -9.41 -19.61 46.92
CA ASN A 189 -9.20 -20.94 46.34
C ASN A 189 -9.65 -21.08 44.87
N VAL A 190 -9.68 -19.96 44.14
CA VAL A 190 -10.02 -19.89 42.72
C VAL A 190 -8.97 -19.08 41.97
N LEU A 191 -8.47 -19.62 40.87
CA LEU A 191 -7.64 -18.90 39.90
C LEU A 191 -8.46 -18.64 38.64
N LEU A 192 -8.43 -17.44 38.10
CA LEU A 192 -9.14 -17.13 36.86
C LEU A 192 -8.20 -17.13 35.64
N ASN A 193 -8.62 -17.80 34.57
CA ASN A 193 -8.07 -17.64 33.23
C ASN A 193 -9.14 -17.07 32.29
N SER A 194 -8.98 -15.82 31.88
CA SER A 194 -9.86 -15.15 30.90
C SER A 194 -9.16 -15.06 29.55
N THR A 195 -9.77 -15.58 28.50
CA THR A 195 -9.27 -15.38 27.13
C THR A 195 -9.78 -14.06 26.57
N SER A 196 -8.90 -13.13 26.19
CA SER A 196 -9.27 -11.93 25.42
C SER A 196 -8.97 -12.13 23.94
N SER A 197 -9.93 -11.82 23.07
CA SER A 197 -9.79 -11.80 21.61
C SER A 197 -9.47 -10.38 21.13
N SER A 198 -8.30 -10.19 20.53
CA SER A 198 -7.86 -8.89 19.98
C SER A 198 -8.46 -8.66 18.58
N SER A 199 -9.35 -7.68 18.43
CA SER A 199 -9.93 -7.26 17.14
C SER A 199 -9.02 -6.33 16.31
N ALA A 200 -7.81 -6.03 16.78
CA ALA A 200 -6.92 -5.01 16.19
C ALA A 200 -6.28 -5.39 14.84
N THR A 201 -6.30 -6.66 14.45
CA THR A 201 -5.70 -7.14 13.19
C THR A 201 -6.44 -6.71 11.93
N LEU A 202 -7.70 -6.29 12.03
CA LEU A 202 -8.54 -5.98 10.86
C LEU A 202 -8.36 -4.54 10.34
N GLN A 203 -8.13 -3.57 11.23
CA GLN A 203 -7.95 -2.16 10.83
C GLN A 203 -6.59 -1.96 10.13
N GLU A 204 -5.56 -2.69 10.57
CA GLU A 204 -4.26 -2.72 9.91
C GLU A 204 -4.29 -3.50 8.59
N LEU A 205 -5.17 -4.50 8.45
CA LEU A 205 -5.21 -5.34 7.25
C LEU A 205 -5.57 -4.54 5.99
N SER A 206 -6.56 -3.65 6.04
CA SER A 206 -6.91 -2.82 4.87
C SER A 206 -5.81 -1.83 4.50
N ALA A 207 -5.11 -1.27 5.48
CA ALA A 207 -4.00 -0.34 5.24
C ALA A 207 -2.77 -1.07 4.69
N ILE A 208 -2.46 -2.25 5.21
CA ILE A 208 -1.39 -3.12 4.71
C ILE A 208 -1.70 -3.55 3.28
N GLN A 209 -2.93 -4.01 3.00
CA GLN A 209 -3.35 -4.39 1.65
C GLN A 209 -3.21 -3.23 0.67
N TYR A 210 -3.64 -2.02 1.05
CA TYR A 210 -3.48 -0.83 0.21
C TYR A 210 -2.00 -0.52 -0.05
N SER A 211 -1.15 -0.63 0.98
CA SER A 211 0.29 -0.41 0.85
C SER A 211 0.99 -1.43 -0.07
N SER A 212 0.48 -2.67 -0.18
CA SER A 212 1.05 -3.71 -1.05
C SER A 212 0.97 -3.40 -2.55
N PHE A 213 0.07 -2.48 -2.96
CA PHE A 213 -0.03 -2.02 -4.35
C PHE A 213 1.06 -1.01 -4.73
N GLY A 214 1.78 -0.44 -3.76
CA GLY A 214 2.85 0.52 -4.07
C GLY A 214 2.36 1.80 -4.75
N GLY A 215 1.06 2.14 -4.64
CA GLY A 215 0.46 3.33 -5.24
C GLY A 215 -0.08 3.15 -6.66
N GLY A 216 -0.19 1.92 -7.17
CA GLY A 216 -0.80 1.64 -8.48
C GLY A 216 -1.10 0.15 -8.66
N VAL A 217 -1.72 -0.23 -9.78
CA VAL A 217 -2.04 -1.63 -10.07
C VAL A 217 -0.98 -2.21 -11.02
N THR A 218 -0.41 -3.37 -10.68
CA THR A 218 0.58 -4.04 -11.52
C THR A 218 -0.08 -5.04 -12.46
N VAL A 219 0.22 -4.94 -13.74
CA VAL A 219 -0.30 -5.78 -14.83
C VAL A 219 0.85 -6.58 -15.45
N ASP A 220 0.65 -7.90 -15.60
CA ASP A 220 1.49 -8.80 -16.39
C ASP A 220 0.57 -9.73 -17.17
N VAL A 221 0.42 -9.49 -18.47
CA VAL A 221 -0.50 -10.26 -19.33
C VAL A 221 -0.08 -11.73 -19.48
N ILE A 222 1.20 -12.04 -19.31
CA ILE A 222 1.76 -13.38 -19.55
C ILE A 222 1.75 -14.21 -18.26
N ASN A 223 2.28 -13.66 -17.17
CA ASN A 223 2.46 -14.40 -15.90
C ASN A 223 1.47 -13.98 -14.80
N GLY A 224 0.61 -13.00 -15.05
CA GLY A 224 -0.37 -12.53 -14.08
C GLY A 224 -1.53 -13.51 -13.87
N THR A 225 -2.38 -13.18 -12.89
CA THR A 225 -3.61 -13.91 -12.58
C THR A 225 -4.84 -13.06 -12.83
N SER A 226 -5.96 -13.63 -13.29
CA SER A 226 -7.22 -12.90 -13.46
C SER A 226 -8.00 -12.80 -12.15
N GLY A 227 -8.81 -11.76 -12.01
CA GLY A 227 -9.63 -11.49 -10.84
C GLY A 227 -9.29 -10.16 -10.17
N THR A 228 -10.12 -9.77 -9.20
CA THR A 228 -10.08 -8.44 -8.55
C THR A 228 -9.86 -8.52 -7.02
N ALA A 229 -9.79 -9.73 -6.47
CA ALA A 229 -9.59 -9.95 -5.04
C ALA A 229 -8.11 -9.85 -4.69
N PHE A 230 -7.81 -9.19 -3.57
CA PHE A 230 -6.45 -9.13 -3.02
C PHE A 230 -5.89 -10.57 -2.83
N PRO A 231 -4.62 -10.86 -3.20
CA PRO A 231 -3.53 -9.93 -3.56
C PRO A 231 -3.40 -9.59 -5.04
N ILE A 232 -4.37 -9.93 -5.89
CA ILE A 232 -4.29 -9.73 -7.34
C ILE A 232 -4.21 -8.22 -7.67
N GLY A 233 -3.30 -7.85 -8.56
CA GLY A 233 -3.00 -6.48 -8.97
C GLY A 233 -1.89 -5.80 -8.14
N THR A 234 -1.31 -6.50 -7.16
CA THR A 234 -0.12 -6.03 -6.43
C THR A 234 1.16 -6.39 -7.20
N ILE A 235 2.30 -5.84 -6.77
CA ILE A 235 3.61 -6.14 -7.35
C ILE A 235 3.96 -7.64 -7.21
N GLU A 236 3.55 -8.27 -6.11
CA GLU A 236 3.80 -9.70 -5.86
C GLU A 236 2.91 -10.60 -6.72
N THR A 237 1.66 -10.19 -6.98
CA THR A 237 0.71 -10.95 -7.80
C THR A 237 0.06 -10.03 -8.84
N PRO A 238 0.74 -9.79 -9.98
CA PRO A 238 0.20 -8.95 -11.04
C PRO A 238 -1.11 -9.51 -11.60
N VAL A 239 -1.99 -8.61 -12.05
CA VAL A 239 -3.21 -8.98 -12.75
C VAL A 239 -2.93 -9.21 -14.24
N ASN A 240 -3.63 -10.15 -14.88
CA ASN A 240 -3.34 -10.51 -16.29
C ASN A 240 -4.15 -9.77 -17.34
N ASN A 241 -5.01 -8.83 -16.97
CA ASN A 241 -5.84 -8.09 -17.91
C ASN A 241 -6.18 -6.68 -17.40
N LEU A 242 -6.44 -5.77 -18.33
CA LEU A 242 -6.74 -4.37 -18.03
C LEU A 242 -8.14 -4.17 -17.44
N THR A 243 -9.10 -5.04 -17.78
CA THR A 243 -10.46 -4.95 -17.24
C THR A 243 -10.47 -5.08 -15.72
N ASP A 244 -9.82 -6.11 -15.20
CA ASP A 244 -9.68 -6.33 -13.76
C ASP A 244 -8.79 -5.25 -13.13
N ALA A 245 -7.71 -4.84 -13.81
CA ALA A 245 -6.82 -3.77 -13.34
C ALA A 245 -7.59 -2.47 -13.09
N MET A 246 -8.46 -2.07 -14.03
CA MET A 246 -9.29 -0.88 -13.90
C MET A 246 -10.33 -1.00 -12.78
N ILE A 247 -10.89 -2.18 -12.55
CA ILE A 247 -11.80 -2.39 -11.41
C ILE A 247 -11.05 -2.23 -10.09
N ILE A 248 -9.85 -2.81 -9.97
CA ILE A 248 -9.00 -2.69 -8.79
C ILE A 248 -8.61 -1.22 -8.58
N ALA A 249 -8.14 -0.54 -9.61
CA ALA A 249 -7.71 0.86 -9.55
C ALA A 249 -8.86 1.79 -9.10
N ASN A 250 -10.02 1.69 -9.74
CA ASN A 250 -11.19 2.52 -9.40
C ASN A 250 -11.70 2.24 -7.97
N SER A 251 -11.71 0.98 -7.54
CA SER A 251 -12.15 0.61 -6.18
C SER A 251 -11.25 1.17 -5.07
N ARG A 252 -9.97 1.40 -5.38
CA ARG A 252 -8.94 1.85 -4.43
C ARG A 252 -8.52 3.30 -4.63
N GLY A 253 -8.97 3.95 -5.70
CA GLY A 253 -8.61 5.34 -6.02
C GLY A 253 -7.21 5.49 -6.60
N PHE A 254 -6.69 4.47 -7.28
CA PHE A 254 -5.43 4.59 -8.03
C PHE A 254 -5.69 5.13 -9.43
N ASP A 255 -4.77 5.98 -9.89
CA ASP A 255 -4.70 6.52 -11.25
C ASP A 255 -3.53 5.93 -12.05
N LYS A 256 -2.78 4.99 -11.47
CA LYS A 256 -1.53 4.48 -12.00
C LYS A 256 -1.56 2.98 -12.26
N ILE A 257 -1.01 2.57 -13.40
CA ILE A 257 -0.84 1.19 -13.82
C ILE A 257 0.63 0.92 -14.12
N TYR A 258 1.21 -0.03 -13.40
CA TYR A 258 2.55 -0.56 -13.64
C TYR A 258 2.48 -1.75 -14.59
N ILE A 259 3.38 -1.81 -15.56
CA ILE A 259 3.31 -2.78 -16.66
C ILE A 259 4.59 -3.59 -16.68
N ASN A 260 4.45 -4.90 -16.46
CA ASN A 260 5.54 -5.86 -16.58
C ASN A 260 5.44 -6.53 -17.95
N GLY A 261 6.50 -6.40 -18.75
CA GLY A 261 6.50 -6.83 -20.15
C GLY A 261 5.63 -5.96 -21.08
N ASP A 262 5.00 -6.59 -22.06
CA ASP A 262 4.24 -5.92 -23.12
C ASP A 262 2.74 -5.85 -22.79
N LEU A 263 2.10 -4.77 -23.25
CA LEU A 263 0.68 -4.52 -23.01
C LEU A 263 0.01 -3.97 -24.27
N THR A 264 -1.17 -4.50 -24.59
CA THR A 264 -2.08 -3.89 -25.55
C THR A 264 -3.21 -3.18 -24.81
N ILE A 265 -3.34 -1.87 -25.01
CA ILE A 265 -4.47 -1.10 -24.53
C ILE A 265 -5.59 -1.24 -25.57
N ASP A 266 -6.64 -1.93 -25.20
CA ASP A 266 -7.74 -2.27 -26.10
C ASP A 266 -8.89 -1.25 -26.03
N THR A 267 -9.97 -1.51 -26.77
CA THR A 267 -11.16 -0.63 -26.80
C THR A 267 -12.22 -1.01 -25.77
N SER A 268 -11.95 -2.00 -24.90
CA SER A 268 -12.95 -2.55 -23.98
C SER A 268 -13.16 -1.66 -22.74
N GLY A 269 -12.16 -0.85 -22.40
CA GLY A 269 -12.13 -0.01 -21.21
C GLY A 269 -12.14 1.49 -21.51
N ASN A 270 -12.42 2.28 -20.46
CA ASN A 270 -12.14 3.70 -20.43
C ASN A 270 -10.89 3.91 -19.58
N TYR A 271 -9.80 4.37 -20.20
CA TYR A 271 -8.51 4.58 -19.54
C TYR A 271 -8.20 6.07 -19.34
N ALA A 272 -9.17 6.96 -19.56
CA ALA A 272 -8.94 8.39 -19.50
C ALA A 272 -8.33 8.84 -18.16
N GLY A 273 -7.30 9.67 -18.22
CA GLY A 273 -6.59 10.20 -17.06
C GLY A 273 -5.67 9.20 -16.34
N MET A 274 -5.44 8.00 -16.90
CA MET A 274 -4.55 7.01 -16.29
C MET A 274 -3.08 7.28 -16.63
N VAL A 275 -2.21 6.89 -15.70
CA VAL A 275 -0.76 6.92 -15.83
C VAL A 275 -0.25 5.50 -16.05
N PHE A 276 0.37 5.25 -17.20
CA PHE A 276 0.95 3.97 -17.56
C PHE A 276 2.48 4.02 -17.44
N VAL A 277 3.06 3.11 -16.66
CA VAL A 277 4.50 3.04 -16.40
C VAL A 277 5.04 1.66 -16.79
N GLY A 278 5.91 1.61 -17.81
CA GLY A 278 6.62 0.39 -18.19
C GLY A 278 7.85 0.11 -17.32
N GLU A 279 8.52 -1.03 -17.56
CA GLU A 279 9.79 -1.37 -16.89
C GLU A 279 11.00 -0.65 -17.50
N SER A 280 11.00 -0.48 -18.82
CA SER A 280 11.99 0.28 -19.58
C SER A 280 11.57 0.38 -21.05
N MET A 281 12.18 1.32 -21.78
CA MET A 281 12.05 1.44 -23.24
C MET A 281 12.40 0.15 -24.02
N THR A 282 13.09 -0.82 -23.42
CA THR A 282 13.52 -2.06 -24.08
C THR A 282 12.80 -3.31 -23.61
N LYS A 283 12.11 -3.24 -22.47
CA LYS A 283 11.41 -4.38 -21.86
C LYS A 283 9.91 -4.32 -22.02
N SER A 284 9.34 -3.13 -22.11
CA SER A 284 7.90 -2.91 -22.18
C SER A 284 7.51 -2.21 -23.46
N THR A 285 6.65 -2.85 -24.24
CA THR A 285 6.00 -2.28 -25.42
C THR A 285 4.52 -2.10 -25.15
N LEU A 286 4.05 -0.86 -25.21
CA LEU A 286 2.64 -0.50 -25.11
C LEU A 286 2.11 -0.25 -26.51
N THR A 287 1.13 -1.06 -26.91
CA THR A 287 0.41 -0.92 -28.17
C THR A 287 -0.98 -0.37 -27.88
N ILE A 288 -1.26 0.87 -28.28
CA ILE A 288 -2.59 1.47 -28.12
C ILE A 288 -3.45 1.17 -29.35
N SER A 289 -4.53 0.42 -29.15
CA SER A 289 -5.46 0.08 -30.23
C SER A 289 -6.19 1.32 -30.73
N SER A 290 -6.43 1.38 -32.04
CA SER A 290 -7.26 2.45 -32.62
C SER A 290 -8.65 2.44 -31.99
N GLY A 291 -9.08 3.60 -31.47
CA GLY A 291 -10.36 3.76 -30.77
C GLY A 291 -10.33 3.42 -29.28
N ALA A 292 -9.18 3.10 -28.70
CA ALA A 292 -9.03 3.01 -27.25
C ALA A 292 -9.13 4.41 -26.63
N ASN A 293 -9.96 4.56 -25.60
CA ASN A 293 -10.09 5.84 -24.90
C ASN A 293 -8.90 6.04 -23.95
N VAL A 294 -7.90 6.79 -24.42
CA VAL A 294 -6.68 7.16 -23.68
C VAL A 294 -6.55 8.69 -23.53
N THR A 295 -7.68 9.40 -23.44
CA THR A 295 -7.67 10.86 -23.29
C THR A 295 -7.00 11.28 -21.97
N ASN A 296 -6.13 12.30 -22.02
CA ASN A 296 -5.39 12.81 -20.85
C ASN A 296 -4.53 11.75 -20.15
N CYS A 297 -4.07 10.72 -20.87
CA CYS A 297 -3.18 9.71 -20.31
C CYS A 297 -1.72 10.15 -20.34
N GLU A 298 -0.95 9.61 -19.40
CA GLU A 298 0.49 9.78 -19.33
C GLU A 298 1.20 8.44 -19.50
N PHE A 299 2.29 8.41 -20.27
CA PHE A 299 3.07 7.22 -20.55
C PHE A 299 4.54 7.44 -20.20
N TYR A 300 5.09 6.51 -19.41
CA TYR A 300 6.44 6.58 -18.88
C TYR A 300 7.23 5.29 -19.15
N GLU A 301 8.52 5.45 -19.45
CA GLU A 301 9.53 4.39 -19.43
C GLU A 301 9.19 3.16 -20.28
N ALA A 302 8.63 3.36 -21.49
CA ALA A 302 8.26 2.26 -22.38
C ALA A 302 8.48 2.56 -23.87
N THR A 303 8.42 1.53 -24.72
CA THR A 303 8.20 1.72 -26.15
C THR A 303 6.70 1.92 -26.41
N ILE A 304 6.33 2.97 -27.13
CA ILE A 304 4.93 3.34 -27.43
C ILE A 304 4.67 3.27 -28.94
N THR A 305 3.55 2.64 -29.31
CA THR A 305 3.04 2.55 -30.68
C THR A 305 1.51 2.50 -30.71
N GLY A 306 0.88 2.93 -31.80
CA GLY A 306 -0.57 2.87 -32.00
C GLY A 306 -1.24 4.23 -32.14
N THR A 307 -2.45 4.39 -31.61
CA THR A 307 -3.23 5.63 -31.75
C THR A 307 -3.55 6.23 -30.38
N LEU A 308 -3.13 7.46 -30.12
CA LEU A 308 -3.56 8.19 -28.92
C LEU A 308 -4.92 8.86 -29.14
N ASP A 309 -5.49 9.45 -28.09
CA ASP A 309 -6.85 10.00 -28.13
C ASP A 309 -6.95 11.28 -27.30
N GLY A 310 -6.03 12.22 -27.53
CA GLY A 310 -6.08 13.51 -26.85
C GLY A 310 -4.74 14.07 -26.42
N ASN A 311 -4.81 15.07 -25.53
CA ASN A 311 -3.71 15.68 -24.80
C ASN A 311 -2.97 14.62 -23.97
N SER A 312 -2.00 13.95 -24.58
CA SER A 312 -1.24 12.88 -23.94
C SER A 312 0.15 13.37 -23.57
N LYS A 313 0.68 12.86 -22.47
CA LYS A 313 2.07 13.13 -22.08
C LYS A 313 2.93 11.87 -22.23
N LEU A 314 4.04 11.98 -22.94
CA LEU A 314 5.03 10.90 -23.05
C LEU A 314 6.36 11.39 -22.49
N LYS A 315 6.98 10.62 -21.60
CA LYS A 315 8.30 10.93 -21.04
C LYS A 315 9.19 9.70 -20.93
N ASN A 316 10.47 9.82 -21.29
CA ASN A 316 11.44 8.73 -21.23
C ASN A 316 10.99 7.48 -22.01
N CYS A 317 10.30 7.71 -23.13
CA CYS A 317 9.74 6.67 -23.97
C CYS A 317 10.49 6.56 -25.29
N LYS A 318 10.41 5.38 -25.91
CA LYS A 318 10.76 5.19 -27.32
C LYS A 318 9.49 5.18 -28.15
N ILE A 319 9.38 6.08 -29.12
CA ILE A 319 8.19 6.21 -29.96
C ILE A 319 8.45 5.53 -31.31
N LEU A 320 7.52 4.70 -31.78
CA LEU A 320 7.56 4.08 -33.12
C LEU A 320 6.52 4.73 -34.03
N ASP A 321 5.58 3.94 -34.54
CA ASP A 321 4.43 4.43 -35.30
C ASP A 321 3.36 4.91 -34.33
N LEU A 322 3.05 6.21 -34.34
CA LEU A 322 2.15 6.80 -33.36
C LEU A 322 1.25 7.83 -34.02
N ASP A 323 -0.05 7.61 -33.94
CA ASP A 323 -1.07 8.48 -34.52
C ASP A 323 -1.75 9.35 -33.46
N TYR A 324 -2.27 10.49 -33.90
CA TYR A 324 -3.15 11.38 -33.15
C TYR A 324 -2.45 12.04 -31.95
N ILE A 325 -1.29 12.62 -32.21
CA ILE A 325 -0.49 13.30 -31.19
C ILE A 325 -0.85 14.78 -31.12
N TYR A 326 -1.37 15.22 -29.98
CA TYR A 326 -1.23 16.59 -29.47
C TYR A 326 -0.95 16.56 -27.97
N GLY A 327 -0.25 17.57 -27.44
CA GLY A 327 0.26 17.57 -26.06
C GLY A 327 1.79 17.63 -26.00
N VAL A 328 2.39 16.95 -25.02
CA VAL A 328 3.82 17.08 -24.71
C VAL A 328 4.53 15.72 -24.74
N ILE A 329 5.52 15.63 -25.62
CA ILE A 329 6.49 14.54 -25.69
C ILE A 329 7.83 15.12 -25.22
N GLU A 330 8.34 14.65 -24.08
CA GLU A 330 9.58 15.17 -23.49
C GLU A 330 10.59 14.04 -23.25
N GLU A 331 11.88 14.30 -23.43
CA GLU A 331 12.96 13.34 -23.14
C GLU A 331 12.76 11.96 -23.82
N CYS A 332 12.20 11.95 -25.04
CA CYS A 332 11.86 10.72 -25.76
C CYS A 332 12.79 10.45 -26.94
N MET A 333 12.98 9.16 -27.23
CA MET A 333 13.67 8.67 -28.42
C MET A 333 12.66 8.40 -29.54
N LEU A 334 12.80 9.07 -30.68
CA LEU A 334 11.98 8.82 -31.86
C LEU A 334 12.63 7.71 -32.70
N GLY A 335 12.00 6.54 -32.75
CA GLY A 335 12.48 5.37 -33.49
C GLY A 335 12.18 5.41 -34.99
N PRO A 336 12.50 4.33 -35.71
CA PRO A 336 12.09 4.18 -37.11
C PRO A 336 10.57 3.95 -37.14
N GLY A 337 9.84 4.95 -37.59
CA GLY A 337 8.37 4.95 -37.65
C GLY A 337 7.84 6.29 -38.12
N THR A 338 6.53 6.36 -38.33
CA THR A 338 5.81 7.60 -38.66
C THR A 338 4.99 8.06 -37.47
N ILE A 339 5.22 9.30 -37.05
CA ILE A 339 4.43 9.98 -36.02
C ILE A 339 3.46 10.91 -36.72
N THR A 340 2.17 10.55 -36.71
CA THR A 340 1.12 11.33 -37.35
C THR A 340 0.49 12.29 -36.35
N LEU A 341 0.59 13.58 -36.64
CA LEU A 341 -0.05 14.62 -35.85
C LEU A 341 -1.57 14.58 -36.02
N GLY A 342 -2.32 14.85 -34.95
CA GLY A 342 -3.77 15.03 -34.99
C GLY A 342 -4.31 15.77 -33.76
N GLY A 343 -5.57 16.20 -33.82
CA GLY A 343 -6.30 16.75 -32.66
C GLY A 343 -6.41 18.28 -32.56
N ASN A 344 -5.96 19.00 -33.59
CA ASN A 344 -6.13 20.46 -33.77
C ASN A 344 -5.51 21.37 -32.68
N GLU A 345 -4.57 20.86 -31.90
CA GLU A 345 -3.85 21.59 -30.85
C GLU A 345 -2.34 21.38 -31.01
N GLU A 346 -1.50 22.32 -30.55
CA GLU A 346 -0.05 22.26 -30.76
C GLU A 346 0.58 20.97 -30.20
N ALA A 347 1.46 20.33 -30.99
CA ALA A 347 2.30 19.23 -30.53
C ALA A 347 3.69 19.74 -30.13
N HIS A 348 4.07 19.49 -28.87
CA HIS A 348 5.39 19.85 -28.34
C HIS A 348 6.28 18.61 -28.20
N PHE A 349 7.44 18.66 -28.84
CA PHE A 349 8.54 17.71 -28.67
C PHE A 349 9.70 18.44 -28.01
N LEU A 350 9.99 18.11 -26.76
CA LEU A 350 10.97 18.79 -25.92
C LEU A 350 12.11 17.83 -25.60
N ASP A 351 13.36 18.25 -25.81
CA ASP A 351 14.55 17.46 -25.45
C ASP A 351 14.52 16.04 -26.03
N CYS A 352 13.97 15.90 -27.25
CA CYS A 352 13.84 14.61 -27.93
C CYS A 352 15.02 14.36 -28.88
N TRP A 353 15.24 13.09 -29.24
CA TRP A 353 16.31 12.71 -30.16
C TRP A 353 15.92 11.58 -31.10
N SER A 354 16.55 11.53 -32.27
CA SER A 354 16.45 10.40 -33.20
C SER A 354 17.11 9.15 -32.60
N GLY A 355 16.39 8.04 -32.63
CA GLY A 355 16.89 6.69 -32.34
C GLY A 355 17.31 5.90 -33.59
N VAL A 356 17.34 6.54 -34.77
CA VAL A 356 17.69 5.90 -36.04
C VAL A 356 19.15 6.16 -36.37
N ALA A 357 19.94 5.08 -36.57
CA ALA A 357 21.35 5.18 -36.90
C ALA A 357 21.58 5.44 -38.41
N GLY A 358 22.62 6.20 -38.73
CA GLY A 358 23.02 6.50 -40.10
C GLY A 358 22.20 7.63 -40.72
N LEU A 359 21.87 7.51 -42.02
CA LEU A 359 21.10 8.52 -42.77
C LEU A 359 19.58 8.33 -42.66
N GLY A 360 19.12 7.29 -41.97
CA GLY A 360 17.70 7.11 -41.69
C GLY A 360 17.23 8.15 -40.68
N THR A 361 15.96 8.55 -40.79
CA THR A 361 15.38 9.57 -39.92
C THR A 361 13.93 9.22 -39.56
N PRO A 362 13.48 9.47 -38.32
CA PRO A 362 12.07 9.45 -37.96
C PRO A 362 11.25 10.40 -38.83
N ILE A 363 9.99 10.06 -39.03
CA ILE A 363 9.08 10.84 -39.87
C ILE A 363 8.00 11.45 -38.99
N ILE A 364 7.79 12.75 -39.10
CA ILE A 364 6.57 13.41 -38.61
C ILE A 364 5.66 13.70 -39.82
N ASP A 365 4.50 13.07 -39.82
CA ASP A 365 3.41 13.34 -40.76
C ASP A 365 2.49 14.39 -40.15
N CYS A 366 2.36 15.54 -40.80
CA CYS A 366 1.54 16.64 -40.28
C CYS A 366 0.02 16.44 -40.48
N GLY A 367 -0.41 15.33 -41.09
CA GLY A 367 -1.82 15.01 -41.32
C GLY A 367 -2.54 15.98 -42.26
N GLY A 368 -1.81 16.82 -42.99
CA GLY A 368 -2.31 17.90 -43.82
C GLY A 368 -2.33 19.26 -43.09
N SER A 369 -3.43 19.56 -42.39
CA SER A 369 -3.71 20.87 -41.79
C SER A 369 -4.36 20.77 -40.42
N GLY A 370 -4.26 21.84 -39.63
CA GLY A 370 -5.03 22.03 -38.39
C GLY A 370 -4.17 22.03 -37.13
N GLN A 371 -2.86 21.81 -37.23
CA GLN A 371 -2.01 21.62 -36.06
C GLN A 371 -0.62 22.26 -36.20
N ASP A 372 -0.24 23.01 -35.17
CA ASP A 372 1.10 23.56 -34.99
C ASP A 372 2.06 22.48 -34.44
N LEU A 373 3.34 22.58 -34.79
CA LEU A 373 4.40 21.67 -34.34
C LEU A 373 5.59 22.44 -33.80
N ALA A 374 6.03 22.10 -32.58
CA ALA A 374 7.22 22.64 -31.97
C ALA A 374 8.20 21.54 -31.56
N LEU A 375 9.37 21.50 -32.19
CA LEU A 375 10.52 20.71 -31.76
C LEU A 375 11.51 21.64 -31.05
N ARG A 376 11.77 21.40 -29.77
CA ARG A 376 12.70 22.20 -28.95
C ARG A 376 13.86 21.34 -28.49
N ASN A 377 15.07 21.84 -28.67
CA ASN A 377 16.32 21.15 -28.30
C ASN A 377 16.41 19.73 -28.91
N TYR A 378 16.04 19.61 -30.19
CA TYR A 378 16.00 18.33 -30.88
C TYR A 378 17.41 17.90 -31.34
N ASN A 379 17.69 16.59 -31.26
CA ASN A 379 18.97 16.01 -31.68
C ASN A 379 18.79 14.89 -32.72
N GLY A 380 19.56 14.93 -33.82
CA GLY A 380 19.55 13.93 -34.89
C GLY A 380 18.70 14.34 -36.09
N GLY A 381 18.54 13.42 -37.05
CA GLY A 381 17.78 13.69 -38.27
C GLY A 381 16.26 13.67 -38.02
N ILE A 382 15.49 14.57 -38.65
CA ILE A 382 14.02 14.52 -38.71
C ILE A 382 13.50 14.77 -40.13
N LYS A 383 12.50 13.99 -40.59
CA LYS A 383 11.77 14.25 -41.84
C LYS A 383 10.35 14.73 -41.56
N ILE A 384 9.94 15.82 -42.22
CA ILE A 384 8.57 16.35 -42.17
C ILE A 384 7.86 16.08 -43.50
N ILE A 385 6.65 15.53 -43.43
CA ILE A 385 5.81 15.24 -44.61
C ILE A 385 4.38 15.79 -44.44
N ASN A 386 3.67 15.84 -45.57
CA ASN A 386 2.21 16.03 -45.63
C ASN A 386 1.71 17.27 -44.87
N LYS A 387 2.35 18.41 -45.12
CA LYS A 387 1.94 19.71 -44.55
C LYS A 387 1.30 20.58 -45.63
N THR A 388 -0.01 20.77 -45.56
CA THR A 388 -0.82 21.52 -46.53
C THR A 388 -1.59 22.69 -45.89
N GLY A 389 -1.70 22.73 -44.56
CA GLY A 389 -2.31 23.82 -43.81
C GLY A 389 -1.41 25.04 -43.60
N SER A 390 -1.99 26.14 -43.07
CA SER A 390 -1.27 27.36 -42.71
C SER A 390 -0.57 27.32 -41.34
N ASP A 391 -0.79 26.25 -40.58
CA ASP A 391 -0.25 26.02 -39.24
C ASP A 391 1.28 26.12 -39.23
N LYS A 392 1.85 26.51 -38.10
CA LYS A 392 3.28 26.81 -37.95
C LYS A 392 4.05 25.57 -37.54
N ILE A 393 5.26 25.46 -38.10
CA ILE A 393 6.26 24.49 -37.65
C ILE A 393 7.47 25.26 -37.17
N SER A 394 7.96 24.94 -35.98
CA SER A 394 9.17 25.52 -35.43
C SER A 394 10.09 24.44 -34.91
N ILE A 395 11.30 24.37 -35.48
CA ILE A 395 12.30 23.34 -35.18
C ILE A 395 13.56 24.03 -34.65
N ASP A 396 13.86 23.80 -33.37
CA ASP A 396 15.08 24.25 -32.72
C ASP A 396 16.01 23.06 -32.52
N LEU A 397 17.02 22.98 -33.39
CA LEU A 397 18.03 21.93 -33.38
C LEU A 397 19.15 22.25 -32.41
N ASN A 398 19.55 21.28 -31.60
CA ASN A 398 20.85 21.29 -30.96
C ASN A 398 21.94 20.73 -31.90
N SER A 399 21.58 19.73 -32.70
CA SER A 399 22.42 19.11 -33.72
C SER A 399 21.54 18.22 -34.60
N GLY A 400 21.73 18.21 -35.92
CA GLY A 400 21.07 17.23 -36.78
C GLY A 400 20.79 17.71 -38.19
N ASP A 401 19.86 17.00 -38.84
CA ASP A 401 19.49 17.23 -40.24
C ASP A 401 17.97 17.30 -40.35
N VAL A 402 17.44 18.29 -41.06
CA VAL A 402 16.00 18.39 -41.34
C VAL A 402 15.76 18.12 -42.81
N ILE A 403 14.80 17.24 -43.10
CA ILE A 403 14.33 16.96 -44.46
C ILE A 403 12.89 17.43 -44.57
N LEU A 404 12.65 18.41 -45.46
CA LEU A 404 11.29 18.76 -45.88
C LEU A 404 10.98 18.01 -47.18
N ASP A 405 9.91 17.23 -47.16
CA ASP A 405 9.45 16.48 -48.32
C ASP A 405 8.64 17.36 -49.29
N SER A 406 8.50 16.95 -50.55
CA SER A 406 7.72 17.70 -51.55
C SER A 406 6.23 17.77 -51.26
N THR A 407 5.74 16.93 -50.35
CA THR A 407 4.39 17.01 -49.80
C THR A 407 4.17 18.17 -48.82
N VAL A 408 5.23 18.84 -48.35
CA VAL A 408 5.16 20.10 -47.60
C VAL A 408 4.89 21.23 -48.60
N THR A 409 3.64 21.69 -48.70
CA THR A 409 3.18 22.61 -49.75
C THR A 409 2.62 23.93 -49.24
N ASN A 410 2.52 24.11 -47.92
CA ASN A 410 2.00 25.32 -47.28
C ASN A 410 2.53 25.47 -45.83
N GLY A 411 2.24 26.60 -45.20
CA GLY A 411 2.57 26.90 -43.81
C GLY A 411 3.90 27.63 -43.65
N ASN A 412 4.13 28.10 -42.42
CA ASN A 412 5.36 28.80 -42.04
C ASN A 412 6.24 27.85 -41.23
N ILE A 413 7.38 27.47 -41.82
CA ILE A 413 8.36 26.57 -41.20
C ILE A 413 9.59 27.37 -40.81
N SER A 414 9.89 27.45 -39.51
CA SER A 414 11.10 28.09 -39.00
C SER A 414 12.06 27.03 -38.47
N ILE A 415 13.26 26.99 -39.02
CA ILE A 415 14.32 26.05 -38.61
C ILE A 415 15.50 26.86 -38.09
N ARG A 416 15.95 26.53 -36.89
CA ARG A 416 16.96 27.27 -36.14
C ARG A 416 17.92 26.32 -35.44
N GLY A 417 19.09 26.83 -35.05
CA GLY A 417 20.10 26.06 -34.32
C GLY A 417 21.21 25.52 -35.23
N ILE A 418 21.80 24.38 -34.86
CA ILE A 418 22.94 23.81 -35.60
C ILE A 418 22.47 22.59 -36.39
N GLY A 419 22.60 22.62 -37.71
CA GLY A 419 22.20 21.48 -38.54
C GLY A 419 22.07 21.77 -40.03
N THR A 420 21.85 20.73 -40.82
CA THR A 420 21.62 20.87 -42.27
C THR A 420 20.13 20.83 -42.61
N LEU A 421 19.78 21.37 -43.78
CA LEU A 421 18.44 21.34 -44.34
C LEU A 421 18.48 20.78 -45.75
N THR A 422 17.69 19.74 -46.01
CA THR A 422 17.31 19.33 -47.37
C THR A 422 15.87 19.80 -47.63
N ASP A 423 15.72 20.92 -48.34
CA ASP A 423 14.42 21.51 -48.64
C ASP A 423 13.90 21.05 -50.01
N ASN A 424 12.91 20.16 -50.01
CA ASN A 424 12.16 19.80 -51.22
C ASN A 424 10.73 20.37 -51.23
N SER A 425 10.42 21.32 -50.33
CA SER A 425 9.06 21.83 -50.15
C SER A 425 8.51 22.51 -51.41
N GLY A 426 7.19 22.47 -51.56
CA GLY A 426 6.48 23.12 -52.65
C GLY A 426 6.39 24.63 -52.48
N ALA A 427 6.17 25.36 -53.58
CA ALA A 427 6.23 26.83 -53.63
C ALA A 427 5.27 27.59 -52.69
N GLY A 428 4.28 26.94 -52.08
CA GLY A 428 3.39 27.55 -51.10
C GLY A 428 3.90 27.51 -49.65
N ALA A 429 4.92 26.71 -49.36
CA ALA A 429 5.56 26.66 -48.05
C ALA A 429 6.54 27.83 -47.88
N THR A 430 6.51 28.49 -46.73
CA THR A 430 7.50 29.53 -46.39
C THR A 430 8.50 28.95 -45.41
N VAL A 431 9.72 28.69 -45.88
CA VAL A 431 10.81 28.11 -45.08
C VAL A 431 11.78 29.22 -44.65
N THR A 432 11.91 29.44 -43.34
CA THR A 432 12.78 30.46 -42.75
C THR A 432 13.95 29.81 -42.03
N VAL A 433 15.16 30.03 -42.56
CA VAL A 433 16.42 29.44 -42.07
C VAL A 433 17.45 30.46 -41.61
N SER A 434 17.06 31.72 -41.41
CA SER A 434 18.00 32.80 -41.05
C SER A 434 18.74 32.60 -39.72
N ALA A 435 18.26 31.68 -38.88
CA ALA A 435 18.90 31.30 -37.61
C ALA A 435 19.39 29.84 -37.60
N LEU A 436 19.47 29.19 -38.77
CA LEU A 436 20.12 27.90 -38.95
C LEU A 436 21.61 28.12 -39.26
N ILE A 437 22.47 27.39 -38.55
CA ILE A 437 23.93 27.49 -38.66
C ILE A 437 24.47 26.17 -39.22
N ASN A 438 25.16 26.24 -40.34
CA ASN A 438 25.87 25.13 -40.99
C ASN A 438 27.02 25.64 -41.86
N ASN A 439 27.79 24.72 -42.46
CA ASN A 439 28.95 25.07 -43.27
C ASN A 439 28.60 25.96 -44.48
N GLU A 440 27.47 25.71 -45.14
CA GLU A 440 27.04 26.47 -46.32
C GLU A 440 26.66 27.90 -45.93
N THR A 441 25.77 28.05 -44.94
CA THR A 441 25.38 29.36 -44.40
C THR A 441 26.57 30.15 -43.86
N ILE A 442 27.52 29.52 -43.17
CA ILE A 442 28.75 30.20 -42.73
C ILE A 442 29.60 30.61 -43.93
N ALA A 443 29.76 29.74 -44.94
CA ALA A 443 30.56 30.06 -46.12
C ALA A 443 29.96 31.25 -46.88
N ASP A 444 28.64 31.23 -47.15
CA ASP A 444 27.95 32.31 -47.83
C ASP A 444 28.04 33.62 -47.03
N GLN A 445 27.79 33.57 -45.71
CA GLN A 445 27.86 34.75 -44.84
C GLN A 445 29.29 35.26 -44.60
N VAL A 446 30.34 34.56 -45.04
CA VAL A 446 31.73 35.01 -44.89
C VAL A 446 32.34 35.41 -46.23
N TRP A 447 32.07 34.65 -47.28
CA TRP A 447 32.67 34.84 -48.60
C TRP A 447 31.85 35.77 -49.51
N ASP A 448 30.53 35.81 -49.33
CA ASP A 448 29.63 36.65 -50.14
C ASP A 448 29.22 37.95 -49.42
N GLU A 449 29.95 38.34 -48.37
CA GLU A 449 29.73 39.64 -47.71
C GLU A 449 30.01 40.81 -48.67
N THR A 450 29.19 41.86 -48.60
CA THR A 450 29.34 43.00 -49.49
C THR A 450 30.50 43.87 -49.05
N ALA A 451 31.49 44.05 -49.93
CA ALA A 451 32.68 44.85 -49.64
C ALA A 451 32.39 46.32 -49.24
N SER A 452 31.21 46.87 -49.58
CA SER A 452 30.79 48.21 -49.13
C SER A 452 30.63 48.32 -47.61
N ASP A 453 30.38 47.21 -46.93
CA ASP A 453 30.03 47.21 -45.51
C ASP A 453 31.29 47.17 -44.61
N HIS A 454 32.48 47.07 -45.23
CA HIS A 454 33.76 46.98 -44.55
C HIS A 454 34.55 48.30 -44.56
N GLU A 455 33.96 49.38 -44.03
CA GLU A 455 34.60 50.71 -44.01
C GLU A 455 35.50 50.96 -42.77
N THR A 456 35.41 50.10 -41.75
CA THR A 456 36.09 50.31 -40.46
C THR A 456 37.61 50.27 -40.60
N ILE A 457 38.26 51.42 -40.37
CA ILE A 457 39.71 51.58 -40.46
C ILE A 457 40.43 50.60 -39.52
N GLY A 458 41.44 49.90 -40.05
CA GLY A 458 42.24 48.93 -39.31
C GLY A 458 41.66 47.51 -39.26
N SER A 459 40.42 47.31 -39.69
CA SER A 459 39.80 45.98 -39.80
C SER A 459 40.41 45.16 -40.95
N THR A 460 40.32 43.83 -40.85
CA THR A 460 40.71 42.91 -41.94
C THR A 460 39.86 43.14 -43.20
N GLY A 461 38.55 43.33 -43.04
CA GLY A 461 37.63 43.61 -44.16
C GLY A 461 38.02 44.87 -44.93
N LYS A 462 38.33 45.97 -44.24
CA LYS A 462 38.79 47.22 -44.89
C LYS A 462 40.10 47.04 -45.66
N LYS A 463 41.06 46.28 -45.12
CA LYS A 463 42.33 45.99 -45.80
C LYS A 463 42.14 45.17 -47.06
N LEU A 464 41.25 44.18 -47.04
CA LEU A 464 40.93 43.36 -48.22
C LEU A 464 40.21 44.19 -49.29
N LYS A 465 39.27 45.05 -48.89
CA LYS A 465 38.60 46.01 -49.78
C LYS A 465 39.60 46.95 -50.45
N ASP A 466 40.50 47.56 -49.68
CA ASP A 466 41.50 48.49 -50.21
C ASP A 466 42.47 47.80 -51.17
N ALA A 467 42.91 46.58 -50.83
CA ALA A 467 43.77 45.79 -51.71
C ALA A 467 43.09 45.46 -53.05
N ARG A 468 41.77 45.17 -53.05
CA ARG A 468 40.99 44.98 -54.27
C ARG A 468 40.93 46.28 -55.09
N ASP A 469 40.56 47.39 -54.45
CA ASP A 469 40.39 48.68 -55.13
C ASP A 469 41.74 49.15 -55.74
N ASP A 470 42.86 48.95 -55.03
CA ASP A 470 44.21 49.24 -55.52
C ASP A 470 44.62 48.34 -56.71
N ALA A 471 44.20 47.07 -56.69
CA ALA A 471 44.44 46.13 -57.79
C ALA A 471 43.63 46.50 -59.04
N GLU A 472 42.37 46.92 -58.89
CA GLU A 472 41.53 47.39 -60.01
C GLU A 472 42.12 48.67 -60.64
N ILE A 473 42.58 49.62 -59.83
CA ILE A 473 43.23 50.84 -60.32
C ILE A 473 44.53 50.52 -61.08
N SER A 474 45.24 49.47 -60.68
CA SER A 474 46.49 49.04 -61.33
C SER A 474 46.26 48.30 -62.66
N ALA A 475 45.08 47.72 -62.89
CA ALA A 475 44.74 47.00 -64.12
C ALA A 475 44.21 47.91 -65.26
N VAL A 476 43.82 49.14 -64.94
CA VAL A 476 43.28 50.14 -65.89
C VAL A 476 44.37 51.11 -66.40
N LYS A 477 45.57 51.03 -65.84
CA LYS A 477 46.79 51.73 -66.30
C LYS A 477 47.63 50.82 -67.17
#